data_AF-A0A943W8S8-F1
#
_entry.id   AF-A0A943W8S8-F1
#
_cell.length_a   1.000
_cell.length_b   1.000
_cell.length_c   1.000
_cell.angle_alpha   90.00
_cell.angle_beta   90.00
_cell.angle_gamma   90.00
#
_symmetry.space_group_name_H-M   'P 1'
#
loop_
_entity.id
_entity.type
_entity.pdbx_description
1 polymer ?
#
loop_
_entity_poly.entity_id
_entity_poly.type
_entity_poly.pdbx_seq_one_letter_code
_entity_poly.pdbx_strand_id
1 'polypeptide(L)'
;MENNEQKAPFSPILIMEFIRQTTVARCLTNENPNLETKFRLGKTYYDQIMSFPLQAQLIRLTLAYDEATETLSVKTDETLINRFKEQKSLVEIAQKYEAQYAERYQEYVKVID
;
A
#
# COMPACT_ATOMS: atom_id res chain seq x y z
N MET A 1 -26.93 22.15 1.66
CA MET A 1 -26.75 20.68 1.67
C MET A 1 -25.32 20.45 2.08
N GLU A 2 -25.09 20.10 3.35
CA GLU A 2 -23.76 19.70 3.81
C GLU A 2 -23.40 18.41 3.07
N ASN A 3 -22.44 18.48 2.16
CA ASN A 3 -21.75 17.28 1.70
C ASN A 3 -21.01 16.75 2.92
N ASN A 4 -21.66 15.87 3.69
CA ASN A 4 -20.97 14.97 4.58
C ASN A 4 -20.08 14.10 3.69
N GLU A 5 -18.85 14.53 3.46
CA GLU A 5 -17.78 13.67 2.97
C GLU A 5 -17.61 12.57 4.00
N GLN A 6 -18.38 11.50 3.82
CA GLN A 6 -18.38 10.37 4.69
C GLN A 6 -17.02 9.69 4.53
N LYS A 7 -16.13 9.96 5.49
CA LYS A 7 -14.79 9.38 5.56
C LYS A 7 -14.88 7.89 5.32
N ALA A 8 -14.06 7.38 4.40
CA ALA A 8 -14.07 5.96 4.09
C ALA A 8 -13.75 5.17 5.37
N PRO A 9 -14.53 4.14 5.73
CA PRO A 9 -14.25 3.33 6.90
C PRO A 9 -12.93 2.57 6.71
N PHE A 10 -12.22 2.36 7.82
CA PHE A 10 -11.03 1.51 7.81
C PHE A 10 -11.38 0.09 7.36
N SER A 11 -10.59 -0.44 6.43
CA SER A 11 -10.79 -1.77 5.87
C SER A 11 -9.42 -2.41 5.64
N PRO A 12 -9.02 -3.42 6.44
CA PRO A 12 -7.71 -4.05 6.34
C PRO A 12 -7.36 -4.46 4.90
N ILE A 13 -8.31 -5.10 4.20
CA ILE A 13 -8.10 -5.59 2.83
C ILE A 13 -7.81 -4.45 1.83
N LEU A 14 -8.47 -3.31 2.00
CA LEU A 14 -8.26 -2.15 1.13
C LEU A 14 -6.94 -1.43 1.45
N ILE A 15 -6.54 -1.40 2.72
CA ILE A 15 -5.24 -0.84 3.12
C ILE A 15 -4.10 -1.73 2.65
N MET A 16 -4.23 -3.05 2.75
CA MET A 16 -3.22 -3.97 2.20
C MET A 16 -3.12 -3.86 0.67
N GLU A 17 -4.25 -3.74 -0.04
CA GLU A 17 -4.26 -3.50 -1.48
C GLU A 17 -3.55 -2.19 -1.84
N PHE A 18 -3.83 -1.11 -1.09
CA PHE A 18 -3.16 0.16 -1.27
C PHE A 18 -1.65 0.03 -1.09
N ILE A 19 -1.18 -0.56 0.02
CA ILE A 19 0.24 -0.79 0.29
C ILE A 19 0.90 -1.56 -0.86
N ARG A 20 0.24 -2.62 -1.35
CA ARG A 20 0.74 -3.44 -2.46
C ARG A 20 0.86 -2.64 -3.75
N GLN A 21 -0.22 -1.96 -4.15
CA GLN A 21 -0.29 -1.19 -5.40
C GLN A 21 0.72 -0.05 -5.40
N THR A 22 0.82 0.71 -4.31
CA THR A 22 1.79 1.80 -4.19
C THR A 22 3.23 1.31 -4.21
N THR A 23 3.55 0.23 -3.49
CA THR A 23 4.91 -0.35 -3.50
C THR A 23 5.32 -0.76 -4.91
N VAL A 24 4.42 -1.43 -5.63
CA VAL A 24 4.67 -1.83 -7.02
C VAL A 24 4.75 -0.62 -7.96
N ALA A 25 3.84 0.35 -7.84
CA ALA A 25 3.83 1.56 -8.66
C ALA A 25 5.15 2.35 -8.54
N ARG A 26 5.68 2.47 -7.31
CA ARG A 26 6.96 3.13 -7.06
C ARG A 26 8.14 2.35 -7.63
N CYS A 27 8.17 1.03 -7.47
CA CYS A 27 9.21 0.19 -8.07
C CYS A 27 9.22 0.31 -9.61
N LEU A 28 8.04 0.32 -10.23
CA LEU A 28 7.89 0.45 -11.68
C LEU A 28 8.30 1.85 -12.17
N THR A 29 7.83 2.90 -11.49
CA THR A 29 8.10 4.30 -11.87
C THR A 29 9.58 4.66 -11.71
N ASN A 30 10.26 4.12 -10.70
CA ASN A 30 11.69 4.34 -10.48
C ASN A 30 12.59 3.31 -11.18
N GLU A 31 12.01 2.38 -11.94
CA GLU A 31 12.71 1.25 -12.59
C GLU A 31 13.61 0.46 -11.62
N ASN A 32 13.23 0.40 -10.33
CA ASN A 32 14.00 -0.23 -9.27
C ASN A 32 13.14 -1.27 -8.52
N PRO A 33 13.30 -2.58 -8.80
CA PRO A 33 12.52 -3.63 -8.16
C PRO A 33 12.85 -3.83 -6.67
N ASN A 34 13.98 -3.28 -6.21
CA ASN A 34 14.44 -3.36 -4.82
C ASN A 34 14.09 -2.11 -4.00
N LEU A 35 13.31 -1.19 -4.58
CA LEU A 35 12.92 0.04 -3.91
C LEU A 35 12.08 -0.28 -2.67
N GLU A 36 12.50 0.27 -1.54
CA GLU A 36 11.73 0.25 -0.31
C GLU A 36 10.70 1.39 -0.33
N THR A 37 9.44 1.06 -0.09
CA THR A 37 8.38 2.04 0.11
C THR A 37 8.03 2.12 1.58
N LYS A 38 8.01 3.32 2.14
CA LYS A 38 7.69 3.54 3.55
C LYS A 38 6.31 4.14 3.70
N PHE A 39 5.60 3.69 4.74
CA PHE A 39 4.28 4.16 5.08
C PHE A 39 4.23 4.55 6.55
N ARG A 40 3.66 5.72 6.86
CA ARG A 40 3.19 6.04 8.21
C ARG A 40 1.89 5.26 8.45
N LEU A 41 1.88 4.43 9.47
CA LEU A 41 0.77 3.54 9.82
C LEU A 41 0.73 3.36 11.34
N GLY A 42 -0.32 3.87 11.99
CA GLY A 42 -0.47 3.76 13.44
C GLY A 42 -0.56 2.31 13.90
N LYS A 43 -0.03 2.01 15.10
CA LYS A 43 0.06 0.63 15.61
C LYS A 43 -1.27 -0.12 15.59
N THR A 44 -2.34 0.53 16.01
CA THR A 44 -3.69 -0.05 16.03
C THR A 44 -4.16 -0.51 14.64
N TYR A 45 -3.75 0.19 13.57
CA TYR A 45 -4.11 -0.20 12.20
C TYR A 45 -3.19 -1.30 11.69
N TYR A 46 -1.90 -1.25 12.02
CA TYR A 46 -0.96 -2.34 11.73
C TYR A 46 -1.42 -3.66 12.36
N ASP A 47 -1.77 -3.66 13.65
CA ASP A 47 -2.23 -4.86 14.37
C ASP A 47 -3.55 -5.41 13.77
N GLN A 48 -4.46 -4.53 13.34
CA GLN A 48 -5.68 -4.93 12.62
C GLN A 48 -5.39 -5.55 11.24
N ILE A 49 -4.41 -5.02 10.51
CA ILE A 49 -3.96 -5.60 9.25
C ILE A 49 -3.36 -6.99 9.48
N MET A 50 -2.46 -7.13 10.45
CA MET A 50 -1.78 -8.39 10.74
C MET A 50 -2.69 -9.47 11.34
N SER A 51 -3.76 -9.07 12.04
CA SER A 51 -4.77 -10.00 12.57
C SER A 51 -5.88 -10.34 11.57
N PHE A 52 -5.94 -9.67 10.43
CA PHE A 52 -6.98 -9.93 9.43
C PHE A 52 -6.80 -11.32 8.80
N PRO A 53 -7.86 -12.15 8.69
CA PRO A 53 -7.71 -13.51 8.18
C PRO A 53 -7.25 -13.63 6.73
N LEU A 54 -7.59 -12.65 5.88
CA LEU A 54 -7.24 -12.65 4.45
C LEU A 54 -5.99 -11.83 4.17
N GLN A 55 -4.82 -12.46 4.16
CA GLN A 55 -3.52 -11.82 3.91
C GLN A 55 -3.09 -11.83 2.44
N ALA A 56 -4.00 -12.12 1.50
CA ALA A 56 -3.66 -12.36 0.09
C ALA A 56 -2.91 -11.19 -0.57
N GLN A 57 -3.18 -9.95 -0.15
CA GLN A 57 -2.53 -8.76 -0.71
C GLN A 57 -1.12 -8.51 -0.15
N LEU A 58 -0.73 -9.17 0.93
CA LEU A 58 0.64 -9.08 1.46
C LEU A 58 1.55 -10.19 0.89
N ILE A 59 1.01 -11.10 0.08
CA ILE A 59 1.81 -12.13 -0.58
C ILE A 59 2.87 -11.48 -1.48
N ARG A 60 4.12 -11.93 -1.32
CA ARG A 60 5.33 -11.39 -1.98
C ARG A 60 5.74 -9.99 -1.53
N LEU A 61 5.15 -9.47 -0.46
CA LEU A 61 5.64 -8.29 0.23
C LEU A 61 6.48 -8.71 1.44
N THR A 62 7.60 -8.02 1.64
CA THR A 62 8.38 -8.07 2.88
C THR A 62 8.05 -6.82 3.69
N LEU A 63 7.61 -7.02 4.94
CA LEU A 63 7.10 -5.97 5.82
C LEU A 63 8.05 -5.84 7.03
N ALA A 64 8.47 -4.62 7.34
CA ALA A 64 9.21 -4.30 8.55
C ALA A 64 8.55 -3.10 9.24
N TYR A 65 7.97 -3.33 10.43
CA TYR A 65 7.28 -2.29 11.19
C TYR A 65 8.16 -1.79 12.33
N ASP A 66 8.36 -0.48 12.40
CA ASP A 66 8.99 0.22 13.51
C ASP A 66 7.91 0.93 14.33
N GLU A 67 7.67 0.42 15.55
CA GLU A 67 6.68 0.96 16.48
C GLU A 67 7.06 2.33 17.02
N ALA A 68 8.34 2.64 17.18
CA ALA A 68 8.78 3.92 17.75
C ALA A 68 8.49 5.08 16.80
N THR A 69 8.50 4.82 15.48
CA THR A 69 8.25 5.82 14.44
C THR A 69 6.94 5.60 13.69
N GLU A 70 6.16 4.60 14.09
CA GLU A 70 4.95 4.12 13.42
C GLU A 70 5.13 3.94 11.90
N THR A 71 6.31 3.42 11.50
CA THR A 71 6.71 3.33 10.09
C THR A 71 6.73 1.88 9.64
N LEU A 72 5.95 1.59 8.59
CA LEU A 72 5.97 0.33 7.87
C LEU A 72 6.85 0.47 6.62
N SER A 73 7.98 -0.22 6.60
CA SER A 73 8.85 -0.34 5.43
C SER A 73 8.48 -1.59 4.63
N VAL A 74 8.26 -1.43 3.33
CA VAL A 74 7.74 -2.49 2.46
C VAL A 74 8.62 -2.65 1.23
N LYS A 75 8.98 -3.89 0.93
CA LYS A 75 9.64 -4.31 -0.31
C LYS A 75 8.81 -5.36 -1.01
N THR A 76 8.99 -5.49 -2.32
CA THR A 76 8.41 -6.55 -3.14
C THR A 76 9.51 -7.37 -3.78
N ASP A 77 9.17 -8.55 -4.31
CA ASP A 77 10.05 -9.34 -5.15
C ASP A 77 9.89 -9.04 -6.65
N GLU A 78 10.86 -9.47 -7.45
CA GLU A 78 10.84 -9.32 -8.91
C GLU A 78 9.68 -10.07 -9.57
N THR A 79 9.20 -11.17 -8.97
CA THR A 79 8.11 -11.97 -9.55
C THR A 79 6.81 -11.17 -9.58
N LEU A 80 6.50 -10.45 -8.49
CA LEU A 80 5.34 -9.59 -8.42
C LEU A 80 5.48 -8.41 -9.40
N ILE A 81 6.66 -7.80 -9.50
CA ILE A 81 6.93 -6.73 -10.47
C ILE A 81 6.73 -7.20 -11.91
N ASN A 82 7.29 -8.35 -12.28
CA ASN A 82 7.19 -8.89 -13.64
C ASN A 82 5.74 -9.20 -14.01
N ARG A 83 4.94 -9.74 -13.09
CA ARG A 83 3.49 -9.95 -13.30
C ARG A 83 2.76 -8.65 -13.65
N PHE A 84 3.12 -7.54 -13.00
CA PHE A 84 2.55 -6.23 -13.33
C PHE A 84 3.02 -5.74 -14.70
N LYS A 85 4.31 -5.88 -15.02
CA LYS A 85 4.86 -5.48 -16.33
C LYS A 85 4.23 -6.25 -17.49
N GLU A 86 3.95 -7.53 -17.32
CA GLU A 86 3.28 -8.38 -18.32
C GLU A 86 1.84 -7.92 -18.62
N GLN A 87 1.21 -7.19 -17.69
CA GLN A 87 -0.16 -6.71 -17.81
C GLN A 87 -0.18 -5.19 -17.81
N LYS A 88 -0.10 -4.57 -19.00
CA LYS A 88 -0.09 -3.10 -19.15
C LYS A 88 -1.22 -2.41 -18.38
N SER A 89 -2.40 -3.03 -18.31
CA SER A 89 -3.53 -2.55 -17.50
C SER A 89 -3.22 -2.48 -16.00
N LEU A 90 -2.45 -3.44 -15.45
CA LEU A 90 -2.08 -3.43 -14.04
C LEU A 90 -1.10 -2.31 -13.71
N VAL A 91 -0.18 -1.96 -14.62
CA VAL A 91 0.73 -0.82 -14.43
C VAL A 91 -0.07 0.49 -14.35
N GLU A 92 -0.97 0.71 -15.30
CA GLU A 92 -1.84 1.90 -15.31
C GLU A 92 -2.77 1.95 -14.10
N ILE A 93 -3.28 0.79 -13.66
CA ILE A 93 -4.10 0.68 -12.44
C ILE A 93 -3.26 1.06 -11.22
N ALA A 94 -2.05 0.51 -11.05
CA ALA A 94 -1.20 0.80 -9.90
C ALA A 94 -0.88 2.29 -9.77
N GLN A 95 -0.53 2.94 -10.88
CA GLN A 95 -0.24 4.38 -10.93
C GLN A 95 -1.48 5.23 -10.62
N LYS A 96 -2.64 4.88 -11.17
CA LYS A 96 -3.91 5.56 -10.84
C LYS A 96 -4.31 5.32 -9.38
N TYR A 97 -4.02 4.13 -8.85
CA TYR A 97 -4.36 3.75 -7.48
C TYR A 97 -3.59 4.58 -6.47
N GLU A 98 -2.27 4.77 -6.69
CA GLU A 98 -1.45 5.62 -5.84
C GLU A 98 -2.03 7.05 -5.75
N ALA A 99 -2.37 7.66 -6.88
CA ALA A 99 -2.91 9.01 -6.92
C ALA A 99 -4.31 9.14 -6.29
N GLN A 100 -5.24 8.22 -6.62
CA GLN A 100 -6.64 8.33 -6.18
C GLN A 100 -6.85 7.91 -4.71
N TYR A 101 -6.07 6.95 -4.22
CA TYR A 101 -6.30 6.38 -2.89
C TYR A 101 -5.42 6.99 -1.81
N ALA A 102 -4.38 7.75 -2.18
CA ALA A 102 -3.63 8.57 -1.22
C ALA A 102 -4.58 9.47 -0.43
N GLU A 103 -5.51 10.18 -1.07
CA GLU A 103 -6.47 11.05 -0.37
C GLU A 103 -7.51 10.27 0.43
N ARG A 104 -7.95 9.11 -0.08
CA ARG A 104 -9.03 8.32 0.53
C ARG A 104 -8.61 7.64 1.84
N TYR A 105 -7.38 7.17 1.92
CA TYR A 105 -6.88 6.42 3.08
C TYR A 105 -5.82 7.16 3.89
N GLN A 106 -5.54 8.43 3.58
CA GLN A 106 -4.53 9.23 4.28
C GLN A 106 -4.70 9.26 5.80
N GLU A 107 -5.91 9.11 6.33
CA GLU A 107 -6.14 9.08 7.78
C GLU A 107 -5.61 7.81 8.46
N TYR A 108 -5.45 6.74 7.69
CA TYR A 108 -5.04 5.42 8.17
C TYR A 108 -3.62 5.07 7.76
N VAL A 109 -3.24 5.41 6.53
CA VAL A 109 -1.95 5.07 5.93
C VAL A 109 -1.48 6.22 5.03
N LYS A 110 -0.24 6.66 5.20
CA LYS A 110 0.36 7.68 4.33
C LYS A 110 1.70 7.20 3.81
N VAL A 111 1.95 7.39 2.52
CA VAL A 111 3.29 7.19 1.96
C VAL A 111 4.21 8.28 2.52
N ILE A 112 5.42 7.90 2.91
CA ILE A 112 6.45 8.84 3.41
C ILE A 112 7.75 8.61 2.63
N ASP A 113 8.43 9.71 2.29
CA ASP A 113 9.71 9.72 1.58
C ASP A 113 10.90 9.79 2.55
#